data_AF-A0AA35Y9P2-F1
#
_entry.id   AF-A0AA35Y9P2-F1
#
_cell.length_a   1.000
_cell.length_b   1.000
_cell.length_c   1.000
_cell.angle_alpha   90.00
_cell.angle_beta   90.00
_cell.angle_gamma   90.00
#
_symmetry.space_group_name_H-M   'P 1'
#
loop_
_entity.id
_entity.type
_entity.pdbx_description
1 polymer ?
#
loop_
_entity_poly.entity_id
_entity_poly.type
_entity_poly.pdbx_seq_one_letter_code
_entity_poly.pdbx_strand_id
1 'polypeptide(L)'
;MSDLRRSRGPEEPPESDVPSSTMVVLSQLRFPRKFYEEMGKLQVISYDNMEYPLLSSSLECCTNLRVLCLHECSLAFDFSSIGNLLNLEVLSFASCDGLHIDNGVFKILIGLEEIYAYHSDSYLGTVSFTGDDCKEVAERWKNLSILGFQFLENGAQWKNLSFENLEQFEISVGCSLHREYFK
;
A
#
# COMPACT_ATOMS: atom_id res chain seq x y z
N MET A 1 34.30 33.71 23.47
CA MET A 1 33.12 33.02 24.03
C MET A 1 32.03 33.10 22.99
N SER A 2 31.87 32.05 22.18
CA SER A 2 30.91 31.99 21.09
C SER A 2 29.69 31.20 21.53
N ASP A 3 28.54 31.87 21.52
CA ASP A 3 27.21 31.31 21.80
C ASP A 3 26.82 30.24 20.76
N LEU A 4 26.70 28.98 21.19
CA LEU A 4 25.99 27.96 20.44
C LEU A 4 24.49 28.09 20.74
N ARG A 5 23.74 28.70 19.81
CA ARG A 5 22.28 28.61 19.79
C ARG A 5 21.89 27.15 19.62
N ARG A 6 21.31 26.55 20.67
CA ARG A 6 20.69 25.23 20.66
C ARG A 6 19.46 25.33 19.74
N SER A 7 19.56 24.82 18.52
CA SER A 7 18.41 24.65 17.63
C SER A 7 17.42 23.72 18.33
N ARG A 8 16.24 24.24 18.72
CA ARG A 8 15.11 23.38 19.07
C ARG A 8 14.82 22.51 17.85
N GLY A 9 14.91 21.19 18.03
CA GLY A 9 14.33 20.24 17.08
C GLY A 9 12.81 20.47 16.98
N PRO A 10 12.16 19.92 15.95
CA PRO A 10 10.72 20.03 15.81
C PRO A 10 10.03 19.49 17.08
N GLU A 11 9.19 20.33 17.69
CA GLU A 11 8.39 20.01 18.88
C GLU A 11 7.41 18.88 18.53
N GLU A 12 7.41 17.80 19.31
CA GLU A 12 6.43 16.72 19.17
C GLU A 12 5.01 17.25 19.48
N PRO A 13 3.98 16.82 18.74
CA PRO A 13 2.61 17.27 18.97
C PRO A 13 2.07 16.72 20.33
N PRO A 14 1.15 17.44 20.98
CA PRO A 14 0.62 17.08 22.29
C PRO A 14 -0.22 15.78 22.28
N GLU A 15 -0.12 15.00 23.36
CA GLU A 15 -0.78 13.69 23.59
C GLU A 15 -2.32 13.68 23.45
N SER A 16 -2.98 14.83 23.34
CA SER A 16 -4.45 14.93 23.25
C SER A 16 -5.02 14.72 21.84
N ASP A 17 -4.18 14.61 20.82
CA ASP A 17 -4.63 14.54 19.41
C ASP A 17 -4.72 13.10 18.86
N VAL A 18 -4.63 12.07 19.72
CA VAL A 18 -4.83 10.67 19.31
C VAL A 18 -6.27 10.50 18.81
N PRO A 19 -6.52 10.32 17.50
CA PRO A 19 -7.87 10.27 16.96
C PRO A 19 -8.57 9.00 17.45
N SER A 20 -9.76 9.16 18.02
CA SER A 20 -10.66 8.05 18.38
C SER A 20 -11.30 7.35 17.15
N SER A 21 -10.78 7.56 15.95
CA SER A 21 -11.46 7.30 14.67
C SER A 21 -10.95 6.04 13.97
N THR A 22 -11.87 5.29 13.36
CA THR A 22 -11.64 4.03 12.60
C THR A 22 -10.80 4.21 11.32
N MET A 23 -10.67 5.45 10.83
CA MET A 23 -9.98 5.81 9.60
C MET A 23 -9.03 6.98 9.86
N VAL A 24 -7.82 6.88 9.31
CA VAL A 24 -6.79 7.93 9.36
C VAL A 24 -6.25 8.17 7.94
N VAL A 25 -6.32 9.41 7.46
CA VAL A 25 -5.71 9.85 6.20
C VAL A 25 -4.46 10.67 6.52
N LEU A 26 -3.32 10.27 5.95
CA LEU A 26 -2.00 10.79 6.26
C LEU A 26 -1.40 11.48 5.05
N SER A 27 -1.35 12.81 5.10
CA SER A 27 -0.66 13.65 4.13
C SER A 27 0.43 14.48 4.84
N GLN A 28 1.69 14.24 4.49
CA GLN A 28 2.89 14.98 4.92
C GLN A 28 3.07 15.28 6.43
N LEU A 29 2.39 14.55 7.33
CA LEU A 29 2.50 14.71 8.78
C LEU A 29 3.56 13.75 9.35
N ARG A 30 4.41 14.25 10.27
CA ARG A 30 5.34 13.40 11.04
C ARG A 30 4.61 12.90 12.29
N PHE A 31 4.42 11.59 12.39
CA PHE A 31 3.79 10.98 13.55
C PHE A 31 4.81 10.50 14.58
N PRO A 32 4.43 10.47 15.88
CA PRO A 32 5.23 9.82 16.91
C PRO A 32 5.52 8.36 16.56
N ARG A 33 6.67 7.82 16.97
CA ARG A 33 7.04 6.41 16.72
C ARG A 33 5.98 5.40 17.19
N LYS A 34 5.20 5.75 18.22
CA LYS A 34 4.19 4.90 18.84
C LYS A 34 2.77 5.14 18.34
N PHE A 35 2.60 5.96 17.30
CA PHE A 35 1.29 6.36 16.79
C PHE A 35 0.37 5.15 16.54
N TYR A 36 0.88 4.13 15.86
CA TYR A 36 0.11 2.91 15.58
C TYR A 36 -0.08 2.01 16.81
N GLU A 37 0.87 2.00 17.75
CA GLU A 37 0.77 1.23 19.00
C GLU A 37 -0.43 1.68 19.85
N GLU A 38 -0.73 2.98 19.82
CA GLU A 38 -1.84 3.58 20.56
C GLU A 38 -3.19 3.43 19.85
N MET A 39 -3.19 3.03 18.57
CA MET A 39 -4.38 2.93 17.71
C MET A 39 -4.87 1.50 17.51
N GLY A 40 -5.06 0.76 18.60
CA GLY A 40 -5.46 -0.65 18.56
C GLY A 40 -6.81 -0.96 17.87
N LYS A 41 -7.61 0.04 17.50
CA LYS A 41 -8.89 -0.11 16.77
C LYS A 41 -8.84 0.31 15.30
N LEU A 42 -7.67 0.69 14.80
CA LEU A 42 -7.51 1.22 13.45
C LEU A 42 -7.82 0.15 12.42
N GLN A 43 -8.75 0.47 11.49
CA GLN A 43 -9.16 -0.44 10.42
C GLN A 43 -8.77 0.08 9.05
N VAL A 44 -8.63 1.39 8.89
CA VAL A 44 -8.34 2.04 7.61
C VAL A 44 -7.17 3.01 7.76
N ILE A 45 -6.14 2.81 6.94
CA ILE A 45 -5.04 3.75 6.76
C ILE A 45 -4.99 4.16 5.30
N SER A 46 -4.90 5.46 5.05
CA SER A 46 -4.61 6.00 3.72
C SER A 46 -3.42 6.93 3.79
N TYR A 47 -2.40 6.70 2.95
CA TYR A 47 -1.30 7.62 2.71
C TYR A 47 -1.48 8.27 1.35
N ASP A 48 -1.26 9.58 1.29
CA ASP A 48 -1.37 10.34 0.05
C ASP A 48 -0.16 11.25 -0.13
N ASN A 49 0.48 11.15 -1.30
CA ASN A 49 1.64 11.93 -1.71
C ASN A 49 2.78 11.95 -0.66
N MET A 50 3.11 10.76 -0.16
CA MET A 50 4.14 10.56 0.87
C MET A 50 5.42 9.97 0.26
N GLU A 51 6.54 10.65 0.46
CA GLU A 51 7.86 10.15 0.04
C GLU A 51 8.34 8.96 0.91
N TYR A 52 7.86 8.88 2.15
CA TYR A 52 8.17 7.81 3.11
C TYR A 52 6.96 7.51 4.00
N PRO A 53 5.92 6.84 3.48
CA PRO A 53 4.82 6.38 4.33
C PRO A 53 5.36 5.50 5.48
N LEU A 54 4.79 5.68 6.67
CA LEU A 54 5.26 5.06 7.92
C LEU A 54 4.93 3.57 8.01
N LEU A 55 5.32 2.80 7.00
CA LEU A 55 5.09 1.36 6.91
C LEU A 55 6.14 0.53 7.66
N SER A 56 7.05 1.18 8.39
CA SER A 56 8.02 0.52 9.26
C SER A 56 7.36 -0.35 10.35
N SER A 57 8.17 -1.06 11.13
CA SER A 57 7.81 -1.99 12.23
C SER A 57 6.60 -1.64 13.11
N SER A 58 6.21 -0.37 13.22
CA SER A 58 5.00 0.07 13.90
C SER A 58 3.69 -0.40 13.26
N LEU A 59 3.67 -0.67 11.94
CA LEU A 59 2.46 -1.17 11.25
C LEU A 59 2.10 -2.60 11.68
N GLU A 60 3.07 -3.37 12.17
CA GLU A 60 2.85 -4.72 12.73
C GLU A 60 1.88 -4.70 13.93
N CYS A 61 1.76 -3.56 14.62
CA CYS A 61 0.82 -3.39 15.73
C CYS A 61 -0.64 -3.22 15.26
N CYS A 62 -0.86 -2.87 13.99
CA CYS A 62 -2.19 -2.64 13.40
C CYS A 62 -2.91 -3.95 13.04
N THR A 63 -3.04 -4.86 14.00
CA THR A 63 -3.64 -6.19 13.78
C THR A 63 -5.10 -6.16 13.34
N ASN A 64 -5.82 -5.05 13.56
CA ASN A 64 -7.22 -4.85 13.12
C ASN A 64 -7.35 -4.15 11.76
N LEU A 65 -6.22 -3.88 11.08
CA LEU A 65 -6.25 -3.19 9.80
C LEU A 65 -6.89 -4.05 8.71
N ARG A 66 -7.86 -3.47 8.02
CA ARG A 66 -8.60 -4.09 6.90
C ARG A 66 -8.34 -3.39 5.57
N VAL A 67 -8.05 -2.10 5.60
CA VAL A 67 -7.84 -1.28 4.41
C VAL A 67 -6.53 -0.51 4.53
N LEU A 68 -5.65 -0.72 3.55
CA LEU A 68 -4.43 0.05 3.39
C LEU A 68 -4.40 0.65 1.98
N CYS A 69 -4.49 1.97 1.91
CA CYS A 69 -4.40 2.73 0.67
C CYS A 69 -3.13 3.57 0.63
N LEU A 70 -2.39 3.48 -0.47
CA LEU A 70 -1.27 4.34 -0.78
C LEU A 70 -1.54 4.97 -2.14
N HIS A 71 -1.52 6.30 -2.18
CA HIS A 71 -1.70 7.06 -3.40
C HIS A 71 -0.51 8.00 -3.60
N GLU A 72 0.07 7.99 -4.79
CA GLU A 72 1.21 8.86 -5.15
C GLU A 72 2.36 8.79 -4.13
N CYS A 73 2.56 7.62 -3.50
CA CYS A 73 3.61 7.42 -2.51
C CYS A 73 4.87 6.85 -3.16
N SER A 74 6.03 7.23 -2.63
CA SER A 74 7.28 6.58 -3.00
C SER A 74 7.57 5.41 -2.07
N LEU A 75 7.68 4.21 -2.64
CA LEU A 75 7.80 2.95 -1.91
C LEU A 75 9.22 2.40 -1.95
N ALA A 76 10.22 3.28 -2.00
CA ALA A 76 11.65 2.96 -2.04
C ALA A 76 12.21 2.31 -0.74
N PHE A 77 11.35 1.70 0.08
CA PHE A 77 11.69 1.01 1.32
C PHE A 77 11.00 -0.36 1.35
N ASP A 78 11.45 -1.22 2.26
CA ASP A 78 10.98 -2.59 2.37
C ASP A 78 9.49 -2.66 2.75
N PHE A 79 8.69 -3.26 1.87
CA PHE A 79 7.25 -3.44 2.03
C PHE A 79 6.90 -4.76 2.75
N SER A 80 7.89 -5.55 3.18
CA SER A 80 7.73 -6.85 3.84
C SER A 80 6.84 -6.81 5.09
N SER A 81 6.81 -5.67 5.80
CA SER A 81 5.98 -5.49 7.01
C SER A 81 4.49 -5.62 6.76
N ILE A 82 4.01 -5.47 5.51
CA ILE A 82 2.60 -5.73 5.17
C ILE A 82 2.20 -7.19 5.40
N GLY A 83 3.16 -8.12 5.35
CA GLY A 83 2.94 -9.53 5.60
C GLY A 83 2.31 -9.84 6.96
N ASN A 84 2.48 -8.95 7.94
CA ASN A 84 1.92 -9.11 9.28
C ASN A 84 0.45 -8.66 9.39
N LEU A 85 -0.12 -8.07 8.33
CA LEU A 85 -1.49 -7.56 8.29
C LEU A 85 -2.47 -8.66 7.84
N LEU A 86 -2.64 -9.70 8.67
CA LEU A 86 -3.41 -10.90 8.32
C LEU A 86 -4.92 -10.65 8.06
N ASN A 87 -5.47 -9.55 8.59
CA ASN A 87 -6.86 -9.15 8.42
C ASN A 87 -7.07 -8.15 7.27
N LEU A 88 -6.02 -7.89 6.46
CA LEU A 88 -6.10 -6.95 5.35
C LEU A 88 -6.99 -7.52 4.24
N GLU A 89 -7.99 -6.74 3.85
CA GLU A 89 -8.99 -7.07 2.83
C GLU A 89 -8.80 -6.22 1.57
N VAL A 90 -8.41 -4.95 1.74
CA VAL A 90 -8.22 -4.01 0.64
C VAL A 90 -6.79 -3.48 0.67
N LEU A 91 -6.09 -3.63 -0.45
CA LEU A 91 -4.76 -3.09 -0.67
C LEU A 91 -4.72 -2.24 -1.94
N SER A 92 -4.38 -0.96 -1.79
CA SER A 92 -4.18 -0.06 -2.92
C SER A 92 -2.78 0.56 -2.87
N PHE A 93 -2.09 0.57 -4.00
CA PHE A 93 -0.83 1.29 -4.23
C PHE A 93 -0.90 2.04 -5.57
N ALA A 94 -2.01 2.76 -5.77
CA ALA A 94 -2.29 3.48 -7.01
C ALA A 94 -1.33 4.66 -7.19
N SER A 95 -0.71 4.76 -8.36
CA SER A 95 0.27 5.78 -8.73
C SER A 95 1.47 5.84 -7.79
N CYS A 96 1.79 4.73 -7.12
CA CYS A 96 3.02 4.61 -6.35
C CYS A 96 4.15 4.12 -7.25
N ASP A 97 5.38 4.49 -6.90
CA ASP A 97 6.61 4.02 -7.55
C ASP A 97 7.48 3.21 -6.59
N GLY A 98 8.37 2.38 -7.16
CA GLY A 98 9.38 1.66 -6.39
C GLY A 98 8.88 0.51 -5.51
N LEU A 99 7.64 0.04 -5.70
CA LEU A 99 7.10 -1.06 -4.91
C LEU A 99 7.88 -2.36 -5.14
N HIS A 100 8.56 -2.83 -4.10
CA HIS A 100 9.11 -4.17 -4.01
C HIS A 100 8.30 -4.97 -2.99
N ILE A 101 7.71 -6.08 -3.43
CA ILE A 101 7.03 -7.01 -2.55
C ILE A 101 7.91 -8.24 -2.44
N ASP A 102 8.30 -8.57 -1.21
CA ASP A 102 9.09 -9.77 -0.95
C ASP A 102 8.31 -11.04 -1.27
N ASN A 103 9.06 -12.06 -1.73
CA ASN A 103 8.53 -13.41 -1.90
C ASN A 103 7.83 -13.90 -0.63
N GLY A 104 6.61 -14.41 -0.77
CA GLY A 104 5.81 -14.99 0.30
C GLY A 104 4.76 -14.05 0.88
N VAL A 105 4.85 -12.73 0.63
CA VAL A 105 3.91 -11.74 1.19
C VAL A 105 2.47 -11.97 0.71
N PHE A 106 2.25 -12.31 -0.56
CA PHE A 106 0.89 -12.56 -1.05
C PHE A 106 0.28 -13.85 -0.49
N LYS A 107 1.10 -14.82 -0.06
CA LYS A 107 0.62 -16.08 0.53
C LYS A 107 0.01 -15.89 1.91
N ILE A 108 0.49 -14.90 2.67
CA ILE A 108 0.05 -14.63 4.04
C ILE A 108 -1.13 -13.66 4.11
N LEU A 109 -1.34 -12.84 3.08
CA LEU A 109 -2.51 -11.97 2.93
C LEU A 109 -3.78 -12.75 2.52
N ILE A 110 -4.15 -13.79 3.27
CA ILE A 110 -5.27 -14.70 2.96
C ILE A 110 -6.65 -14.03 3.02
N GLY A 111 -6.77 -12.88 3.69
CA GLY A 111 -7.98 -12.08 3.77
C GLY A 111 -8.17 -11.09 2.62
N LEU A 112 -7.15 -10.87 1.78
CA LEU A 112 -7.22 -9.92 0.67
C LEU A 112 -8.34 -10.25 -0.33
N GLU A 113 -9.28 -9.33 -0.50
CA GLU A 113 -10.44 -9.42 -1.39
C GLU A 113 -10.34 -8.44 -2.55
N GLU A 114 -9.67 -7.30 -2.33
CA GLU A 114 -9.57 -6.22 -3.31
C GLU A 114 -8.12 -5.74 -3.47
N ILE A 115 -7.71 -5.57 -4.72
CA ILE A 115 -6.39 -4.99 -5.02
C ILE A 115 -6.48 -3.91 -6.10
N TYR A 116 -5.76 -2.81 -5.88
CA TYR A 116 -5.65 -1.70 -6.81
C TYR A 116 -4.21 -1.27 -7.05
N ALA A 117 -3.75 -1.37 -8.29
CA ALA A 117 -2.37 -1.15 -8.68
C ALA A 117 -2.29 -0.66 -10.14
N TYR A 118 -2.36 0.64 -10.31
CA TYR A 118 -2.28 1.28 -11.62
C TYR A 118 -1.59 2.64 -11.50
N HIS A 119 -0.88 3.05 -12.55
CA HIS A 119 -0.20 4.33 -12.58
C HIS A 119 -0.95 5.33 -13.46
N SER A 120 -1.13 6.56 -12.96
CA SER A 120 -1.69 7.66 -13.74
C SER A 120 -0.71 8.17 -14.80
N ASP A 121 0.58 8.23 -14.47
CA ASP A 121 1.67 8.56 -15.41
C ASP A 121 2.15 7.32 -16.20
N SER A 122 2.17 7.40 -17.52
CA SER A 122 2.64 6.33 -18.42
C SER A 122 4.14 6.12 -18.46
N TYR A 123 4.92 7.06 -17.94
CA TYR A 123 6.39 6.99 -17.94
C TYR A 123 6.96 6.35 -16.69
N LEU A 124 6.12 6.12 -15.67
CA LEU A 124 6.52 5.51 -14.41
C LEU A 124 5.96 4.08 -14.35
N GLY A 125 6.86 3.13 -14.06
CA GLY A 125 6.49 1.73 -13.86
C GLY A 125 5.83 1.58 -12.48
N THR A 126 4.60 1.09 -12.45
CA THR A 126 3.80 0.99 -11.22
C THR A 126 4.38 -0.04 -10.25
N VAL A 127 4.66 -1.24 -10.74
CA VAL A 127 5.13 -2.37 -9.92
C VAL A 127 5.92 -3.33 -10.80
N SER A 128 7.14 -3.64 -10.38
CA SER A 128 7.90 -4.73 -10.98
C SER A 128 7.69 -6.01 -10.17
N PHE A 129 7.02 -6.99 -10.75
CA PHE A 129 6.94 -8.33 -10.19
C PHE A 129 8.10 -9.16 -10.75
N THR A 130 8.83 -9.87 -9.88
CA THR A 130 9.77 -10.90 -10.30
C THR A 130 9.03 -12.20 -10.63
N GLY A 131 9.74 -13.18 -11.21
CA GLY A 131 9.13 -14.42 -11.68
C GLY A 131 8.52 -15.30 -10.57
N ASP A 132 9.05 -15.25 -9.35
CA ASP A 132 8.49 -15.98 -8.22
C ASP A 132 7.26 -15.27 -7.65
N ASP A 133 7.25 -13.93 -7.60
CA ASP A 133 6.07 -13.13 -7.23
C ASP A 133 4.87 -13.44 -8.13
N CYS A 134 5.10 -13.63 -9.44
CA CYS A 134 4.05 -13.92 -10.41
C CYS A 134 3.29 -15.23 -10.11
N LYS A 135 3.96 -16.24 -9.55
CA LYS A 135 3.30 -17.51 -9.18
C LYS A 135 2.41 -17.31 -7.96
N GLU A 136 2.91 -16.60 -6.95
CA GLU A 136 2.15 -16.32 -5.74
C GLU A 136 0.93 -15.47 -6.03
N VAL A 137 1.11 -14.44 -6.87
CA VAL A 137 0.03 -13.62 -7.40
C VAL A 137 -1.01 -14.48 -8.11
N ALA A 138 -0.59 -15.39 -9.01
CA ALA A 138 -1.52 -16.28 -9.71
C ALA A 138 -2.31 -17.19 -8.76
N GLU A 139 -1.67 -17.74 -7.74
CA GLU A 139 -2.34 -18.56 -6.72
C GLU A 139 -3.31 -17.74 -5.87
N ARG A 140 -2.97 -16.48 -5.56
CA ARG A 140 -3.71 -15.66 -4.62
C ARG A 140 -4.87 -14.90 -5.27
N TRP A 141 -4.67 -14.35 -6.46
CA TRP A 141 -5.61 -13.45 -7.11
C TRP A 141 -6.85 -14.14 -7.66
N LYS A 142 -6.82 -15.47 -7.78
CA LYS A 142 -8.00 -16.24 -8.16
C LYS A 142 -9.21 -16.04 -7.24
N ASN A 143 -8.95 -15.68 -5.97
CA ASN A 143 -9.97 -15.48 -4.96
C ASN A 143 -10.38 -14.01 -4.78
N LEU A 144 -9.79 -13.06 -5.53
CA LEU A 144 -10.17 -11.66 -5.40
C LEU A 144 -11.58 -11.43 -5.93
N SER A 145 -12.30 -10.53 -5.25
CA SER A 145 -13.61 -10.01 -5.68
C SER A 145 -13.43 -8.79 -6.59
N ILE A 146 -12.41 -7.96 -6.33
CA ILE A 146 -12.12 -6.76 -7.11
C ILE A 146 -10.66 -6.67 -7.52
N LEU A 147 -10.42 -6.36 -8.81
CA LEU A 147 -9.09 -6.17 -9.38
C LEU A 147 -9.01 -4.89 -10.20
N GLY A 148 -8.31 -3.88 -9.69
CA GLY A 148 -7.82 -2.75 -10.47
C GLY A 148 -6.34 -2.91 -10.78
N PHE A 149 -5.93 -3.22 -12.01
CA PHE A 149 -4.53 -3.53 -12.30
C PHE A 149 -4.05 -3.08 -13.69
N GLN A 150 -2.83 -2.54 -13.75
CA GLN A 150 -2.15 -2.18 -14.98
C GLN A 150 -1.06 -3.21 -15.34
N PHE A 151 -1.25 -3.94 -16.44
CA PHE A 151 -0.26 -4.85 -16.98
C PHE A 151 0.69 -4.11 -17.93
N LEU A 152 1.91 -3.84 -17.45
CA LEU A 152 3.02 -3.31 -18.23
C LEU A 152 3.86 -4.51 -18.73
N GLU A 153 4.14 -4.56 -20.04
CA GLU A 153 4.97 -5.56 -20.72
C GLU A 153 4.35 -6.93 -21.09
N ASN A 154 5.15 -7.71 -21.84
CA ASN A 154 4.81 -8.94 -22.53
C ASN A 154 4.11 -9.94 -21.59
N GLY A 155 2.83 -10.21 -21.85
CA GLY A 155 1.95 -11.02 -20.99
C GLY A 155 2.36 -12.47 -20.75
N ALA A 156 3.56 -12.89 -21.16
CA ALA A 156 4.11 -14.22 -20.90
C ALA A 156 4.15 -14.58 -19.42
N GLN A 157 4.42 -13.62 -18.53
CA GLN A 157 4.46 -13.83 -17.09
C GLN A 157 3.07 -14.02 -16.46
N TRP A 158 2.02 -13.55 -17.13
CA TRP A 158 0.64 -13.56 -16.64
C TRP A 158 -0.22 -14.66 -17.26
N LYS A 159 0.38 -15.56 -18.06
CA LYS A 159 -0.34 -16.63 -18.80
C LYS A 159 -1.13 -17.59 -17.93
N ASN A 160 -0.80 -17.70 -16.64
CA ASN A 160 -1.42 -18.63 -15.71
C ASN A 160 -2.34 -17.94 -14.70
N LEU A 161 -2.64 -16.64 -14.87
CA LEU A 161 -3.65 -15.98 -14.04
C LEU A 161 -5.02 -16.58 -14.32
N SER A 162 -5.74 -16.93 -13.26
CA SER A 162 -7.14 -17.34 -13.29
C SER A 162 -7.90 -16.55 -12.23
N PHE A 163 -9.17 -16.27 -12.48
CA PHE A 163 -10.06 -15.53 -11.57
C PHE A 163 -11.34 -16.35 -11.37
N GLU A 164 -11.58 -16.81 -10.14
CA GLU A 164 -12.74 -17.66 -9.79
C GLU A 164 -13.88 -16.83 -9.20
N ASN A 165 -13.55 -15.80 -8.41
CA ASN A 165 -14.53 -15.01 -7.64
C ASN A 165 -14.64 -13.54 -8.10
N LEU A 166 -14.00 -13.16 -9.20
CA LEU A 166 -13.89 -11.76 -9.60
C LEU A 166 -15.24 -11.19 -10.05
N GLU A 167 -15.73 -10.19 -9.33
CA GLU A 167 -17.01 -9.53 -9.58
C GLU A 167 -16.84 -8.18 -10.29
N GLN A 168 -15.80 -7.43 -9.92
CA GLN A 168 -15.50 -6.12 -10.49
C GLN A 168 -14.03 -6.06 -10.94
N PHE A 169 -13.79 -5.42 -12.08
CA PHE A 169 -12.43 -5.30 -12.59
C PHE A 169 -12.23 -4.02 -13.39
N GLU A 170 -11.02 -3.48 -13.25
CA GLU A 170 -10.50 -2.35 -14.01
C GLU A 170 -9.10 -2.74 -14.47
N ILE A 171 -8.95 -3.08 -15.75
CA ILE A 171 -7.71 -3.62 -16.28
C ILE A 171 -7.22 -2.74 -17.42
N SER A 172 -5.94 -2.35 -17.37
CA SER A 172 -5.23 -1.81 -18.52
C SER A 172 -4.05 -2.67 -18.92
N VAL A 173 -3.76 -2.69 -20.21
CA VAL A 173 -2.64 -3.43 -20.80
C VAL A 173 -1.86 -2.49 -21.72
N GLY A 174 -0.60 -2.24 -21.39
CA GLY A 174 0.30 -1.42 -22.23
C GLY A 174 -0.01 0.08 -22.28
N CYS A 175 -0.92 0.59 -21.45
CA CYS A 175 -1.21 2.02 -21.31
C CYS A 175 -1.65 2.38 -19.88
N SER A 176 -1.66 3.67 -19.53
CA SER A 176 -2.11 4.15 -18.21
C SER A 176 -3.62 4.18 -18.07
N LEU A 177 -4.11 3.82 -16.88
CA LEU A 177 -5.50 4.04 -16.48
C LEU A 177 -5.63 5.49 -16.04
N HIS A 178 -6.18 6.34 -16.90
CA HIS A 178 -6.59 7.69 -16.49
C HIS A 178 -7.96 7.64 -15.81
N ARG A 179 -8.10 8.28 -14.64
CA ARG A 179 -9.37 8.40 -13.91
C ARG A 179 -10.54 8.95 -14.76
N GLU A 180 -10.26 9.63 -15.87
CA GLU A 180 -11.28 10.21 -16.76
C GLU A 180 -12.13 9.18 -17.53
N TYR A 181 -11.74 7.90 -17.54
CA TYR A 181 -12.53 6.83 -18.15
C TYR A 181 -13.62 6.25 -17.25
N PHE A 182 -13.74 6.74 -16.01
CA PHE A 182 -14.63 6.17 -15.00
C PHE A 182 -15.74 7.17 -14.62
N LYS A 183 -16.99 6.70 -14.61
CA LYS A 183 -18.19 7.41 -14.15
C LYS A 183 -18.74 6.75 -12.90
#